data_AF-A0AAN9XWP3-F1
#
_entry.id   AF-A0AAN9XWP3-F1
#
_cell.length_a   1.000
_cell.length_b   1.000
_cell.length_c   1.000
_cell.angle_alpha   90.00
_cell.angle_beta   90.00
_cell.angle_gamma   90.00
#
_symmetry.space_group_name_H-M   'P 1'
#
loop_
_entity.id
_entity.type
_entity.pdbx_description
1 polymer ?
#
loop_
_entity_poly.entity_id
_entity_poly.type
_entity_poly.pdbx_seq_one_letter_code
_entity_poly.pdbx_strand_id
1 'polypeptide(L)'
;MRKNINAESSVVVLSERRNWSNIFNALVHIVRSQQNQLHKFSIRHKFLEDRLRMQHEGWVSDVRLHKDIISHMNRSFTFEERKRSLEVAKADFALGLKQREAATLKWSLEHSEDELVDFKAWFDILSQKSSCGEDQRAASKDTDLKKKGRGNKFSQNTAEKENFSGEIKNEFRRLKGEYDKLALEKYSEVTTLLAEKKFVWNQYNVMENDYADKLKTKEAEIEKANEKIKVLVSSMEQLQSENYEKDSKISELESKMVEMEAETKRLNKDISGLSAELESLRKFGNNRVTSPALNHCTEGTKAPESRVVKSNRSRKSTLKKEICTPDAPVSAPAKSSEKRTKSMKRKEEAPVIPISETPKLFTSSFKIPKLKASVTGSNDRRHLSDNF
;
A
#
# COMPACT_ATOMS: atom_id res chain seq x y z
N MET A 1 -17.17 -108.75 29.14
CA MET A 1 -16.46 -107.96 28.10
C MET A 1 -17.33 -106.79 27.67
N ARG A 2 -16.72 -105.63 27.31
CA ARG A 2 -17.33 -104.38 26.79
C ARG A 2 -17.85 -103.35 27.80
N LYS A 3 -16.96 -102.78 28.62
CA LYS A 3 -17.10 -101.41 29.15
C LYS A 3 -15.72 -100.79 29.33
N ASN A 4 -15.07 -100.34 28.25
CA ASN A 4 -13.94 -99.41 28.38
C ASN A 4 -13.57 -98.59 27.13
N ILE A 5 -14.41 -98.54 26.08
CA ILE A 5 -14.04 -97.89 24.81
C ILE A 5 -14.59 -96.44 24.71
N ASN A 6 -15.58 -96.06 25.52
CA ASN A 6 -16.26 -94.76 25.38
C ASN A 6 -15.57 -93.60 26.13
N ALA A 7 -14.68 -93.87 27.10
CA ALA A 7 -14.01 -92.81 27.86
C ALA A 7 -12.87 -92.17 27.06
N GLU A 8 -12.08 -92.95 26.32
CA GLU A 8 -11.00 -92.43 25.47
C GLU A 8 -11.54 -91.65 24.26
N SER A 9 -12.66 -92.09 23.65
CA SER A 9 -13.29 -91.37 22.53
C SER A 9 -13.82 -89.98 22.94
N SER A 10 -14.40 -89.87 24.14
CA SER A 10 -14.87 -88.61 24.71
C SER A 10 -13.74 -87.61 24.97
N VAL A 11 -12.60 -88.09 25.51
CA VAL A 11 -11.42 -87.26 25.79
C VAL A 11 -10.75 -86.76 24.51
N VAL A 12 -10.70 -87.59 23.45
CA VAL A 12 -10.18 -87.19 22.13
C VAL A 12 -11.05 -86.11 21.48
N VAL A 13 -12.38 -86.25 21.53
CA VAL A 13 -13.33 -85.26 20.98
C VAL A 13 -13.27 -83.92 21.73
N LEU A 14 -13.07 -83.94 23.05
CA LEU A 14 -12.88 -82.72 23.85
C LEU A 14 -11.53 -82.04 23.55
N SER A 15 -10.47 -82.82 23.30
CA SER A 15 -9.15 -82.32 22.90
C SER A 15 -9.20 -81.64 21.52
N GLU A 16 -9.87 -82.26 20.54
CA GLU A 16 -10.05 -81.67 19.21
C GLU A 16 -10.86 -80.37 19.25
N ARG A 17 -11.97 -80.34 20.00
CA ARG A 17 -12.77 -79.12 20.18
C ARG A 17 -11.93 -77.98 20.77
N ARG A 18 -11.05 -78.28 21.72
CA ARG A 18 -10.15 -77.29 22.32
C ARG A 18 -9.11 -76.80 21.32
N ASN A 19 -8.53 -77.69 20.50
CA ASN A 19 -7.59 -77.33 19.46
C ASN A 19 -8.22 -76.44 18.39
N TRP A 20 -9.42 -76.76 17.91
CA TRP A 20 -10.17 -75.92 16.98
C TRP A 20 -10.54 -74.55 17.55
N SER A 21 -10.90 -74.49 18.84
CA SER A 21 -11.14 -73.22 19.50
C SER A 21 -9.87 -72.36 19.57
N ASN A 22 -8.71 -72.96 19.85
CA ASN A 22 -7.43 -72.24 19.85
C ASN A 22 -7.07 -71.72 18.44
N ILE A 23 -7.23 -72.54 17.40
CA ILE A 23 -6.99 -72.14 16.00
C ILE A 23 -7.93 -70.99 15.61
N PHE A 24 -9.22 -71.12 15.90
CA PHE A 24 -10.21 -70.09 15.62
C PHE A 24 -9.87 -68.76 16.33
N ASN A 25 -9.52 -68.83 17.62
CA ASN A 25 -9.12 -67.64 18.37
C ASN A 25 -7.86 -66.98 17.82
N ALA A 26 -6.87 -67.78 17.39
CA ALA A 26 -5.67 -67.26 16.73
C ALA A 26 -6.00 -66.57 15.40
N LEU A 27 -6.87 -67.15 14.57
CA LEU A 27 -7.32 -66.55 13.33
C LEU A 27 -8.09 -65.24 13.58
N VAL A 28 -9.01 -65.21 14.53
CA VAL A 28 -9.73 -63.99 14.92
C VAL A 28 -8.77 -62.90 15.40
N HIS A 29 -7.75 -63.27 16.18
CA HIS A 29 -6.72 -62.32 16.63
C HIS A 29 -5.91 -61.75 15.46
N ILE A 30 -5.51 -62.59 14.49
CA ILE A 30 -4.80 -62.15 13.29
C ILE A 30 -5.67 -61.19 12.47
N VAL A 31 -6.93 -61.53 12.22
CA VAL A 31 -7.85 -60.68 11.45
C VAL A 31 -8.06 -59.33 12.15
N ARG A 32 -8.26 -59.33 13.47
CA ARG A 32 -8.38 -58.08 14.26
C ARG A 32 -7.10 -57.25 14.22
N SER A 33 -5.93 -57.89 14.30
CA SER A 33 -4.64 -57.22 14.18
C SER A 33 -4.47 -56.57 12.81
N GLN A 34 -4.78 -57.30 11.73
CA GLN A 34 -4.74 -56.78 10.36
C GLN A 34 -5.72 -55.63 10.16
N GLN A 35 -6.95 -55.74 10.66
CA GLN A 35 -7.94 -54.67 10.61
C GLN A 35 -7.45 -53.40 11.30
N ASN A 36 -6.84 -53.52 12.49
CA ASN A 36 -6.26 -52.40 13.21
C ASN A 36 -5.07 -51.78 12.47
N GLN A 37 -4.23 -52.59 11.82
CA GLN A 37 -3.14 -52.09 10.98
C GLN A 37 -3.66 -51.31 9.77
N LEU A 38 -4.67 -51.85 9.07
CA LEU A 38 -5.31 -51.18 7.93
C LEU A 38 -5.93 -49.85 8.35
N HIS A 39 -6.59 -49.81 9.52
CA HIS A 39 -7.17 -48.60 10.06
C HIS A 39 -6.10 -47.53 10.37
N LYS A 40 -4.99 -47.92 11.02
CA LYS A 40 -3.86 -47.02 11.26
C LYS A 40 -3.25 -46.49 9.95
N PHE A 41 -3.11 -47.37 8.95
CA PHE A 41 -2.62 -46.98 7.63
C PHE A 41 -3.54 -45.98 6.95
N SER A 42 -4.86 -46.20 6.99
CA SER A 42 -5.86 -45.28 6.44
C SER A 42 -5.79 -43.89 7.08
N ILE A 43 -5.67 -43.81 8.41
CA ILE A 43 -5.49 -42.52 9.13
C ILE A 43 -4.21 -41.82 8.68
N ARG A 44 -3.09 -42.55 8.57
CA ARG A 44 -1.81 -41.97 8.14
C ARG A 44 -1.85 -41.48 6.70
N HIS A 45 -2.50 -42.21 5.81
CA HIS A 45 -2.67 -41.80 4.41
C HIS A 45 -3.49 -40.53 4.32
N LYS A 46 -4.60 -40.44 5.06
CA LYS A 46 -5.43 -39.24 5.10
C LYS A 46 -4.66 -38.03 5.62
N PHE A 47 -3.90 -38.18 6.69
CA PHE A 47 -3.03 -37.11 7.20
C PHE A 47 -2.01 -36.63 6.15
N LEU A 48 -1.41 -37.56 5.41
CA LEU A 48 -0.45 -37.22 4.35
C LEU A 48 -1.13 -36.49 3.19
N GLU A 49 -2.31 -36.94 2.79
CA GLU A 49 -3.12 -36.31 1.75
C GLU A 49 -3.51 -34.88 2.13
N ASP A 50 -4.00 -34.68 3.36
CA ASP A 50 -4.37 -33.36 3.87
C ASP A 50 -3.15 -32.41 3.90
N ARG A 51 -1.98 -32.92 4.30
CA ARG A 51 -0.74 -32.12 4.28
C ARG A 51 -0.31 -31.75 2.86
N LEU A 52 -0.39 -32.68 1.91
CA LEU A 52 -0.05 -32.42 0.51
C LEU A 52 -1.00 -31.38 -0.10
N ARG A 53 -2.30 -31.49 0.20
CA ARG A 53 -3.33 -30.54 -0.23
C ARG A 53 -3.04 -29.13 0.28
N MET A 54 -2.78 -29.00 1.58
CA MET A 54 -2.46 -27.70 2.19
C MET A 54 -1.20 -27.06 1.58
N GLN A 55 -0.15 -27.86 1.33
CA GLN A 55 1.06 -27.36 0.65
C GLN A 55 0.77 -26.91 -0.79
N HIS A 56 -0.01 -27.69 -1.54
CA HIS A 56 -0.39 -27.35 -2.90
C HIS A 56 -1.22 -26.06 -2.96
N GLU A 57 -2.21 -25.90 -2.09
CA GLU A 57 -3.02 -24.68 -1.99
C GLU A 57 -2.18 -23.46 -1.61
N GLY A 58 -1.20 -23.63 -0.71
CA GLY A 58 -0.20 -22.61 -0.38
C GLY A 58 0.59 -22.18 -1.61
N TRP A 59 1.18 -23.13 -2.34
CA TRP A 59 1.94 -22.83 -3.57
C TRP A 59 1.09 -22.17 -4.66
N VAL A 60 -0.16 -22.61 -4.85
CA VAL A 60 -1.08 -21.98 -5.83
C VAL A 60 -1.38 -20.53 -5.44
N SER A 61 -1.54 -20.27 -4.15
CA SER A 61 -1.77 -18.91 -3.63
C SER A 61 -0.54 -18.03 -3.83
N ASP A 62 0.65 -18.54 -3.52
CA ASP A 62 1.91 -17.82 -3.74
C ASP A 62 2.14 -17.51 -5.21
N VAL A 63 1.95 -18.48 -6.10
CA VAL A 63 2.09 -18.26 -7.56
C VAL A 63 1.12 -17.19 -8.04
N ARG A 64 -0.12 -17.18 -7.54
CA ARG A 64 -1.10 -16.15 -7.87
C ARG A 64 -0.65 -14.77 -7.39
N LEU A 65 -0.19 -14.67 -6.14
CA LEU A 65 0.31 -13.43 -5.58
C LEU A 65 1.49 -12.86 -6.40
N HIS A 66 2.47 -13.69 -6.74
CA HIS A 66 3.62 -13.27 -7.55
C HIS A 66 3.19 -12.81 -8.94
N LYS A 67 2.25 -13.53 -9.56
CA LYS A 67 1.68 -13.14 -10.86
C LYS A 67 0.98 -11.78 -10.79
N ASP A 68 0.24 -11.52 -9.72
CA ASP A 68 -0.45 -10.24 -9.51
C ASP A 68 0.55 -9.10 -9.28
N ILE A 69 1.61 -9.33 -8.50
CA ILE A 69 2.71 -8.37 -8.29
C ILE A 69 3.39 -8.02 -9.63
N ILE A 70 3.76 -9.03 -10.41
CA ILE A 70 4.39 -8.83 -11.73
C ILE A 70 3.44 -8.05 -12.66
N SER A 71 2.15 -8.39 -12.66
CA SER A 71 1.14 -7.70 -13.47
C SER A 71 1.02 -6.22 -13.08
N HIS A 72 1.04 -5.93 -11.78
CA HIS A 72 1.02 -4.57 -11.26
C HIS A 72 2.28 -3.78 -11.67
N MET A 73 3.47 -4.36 -11.49
CA MET A 73 4.74 -3.74 -11.88
C MET A 73 4.80 -3.45 -13.39
N ASN A 74 4.37 -4.38 -14.23
CA ASN A 74 4.32 -4.18 -15.69
C ASN A 74 3.37 -3.04 -16.07
N ARG A 75 2.21 -2.93 -15.42
CA ARG A 75 1.28 -1.83 -15.66
C ARG A 75 1.87 -0.48 -15.24
N SER A 76 2.57 -0.43 -14.10
CA SER A 76 3.23 0.78 -13.65
C SER A 76 4.36 1.20 -14.59
N PHE A 77 5.18 0.24 -15.04
CA PHE A 77 6.27 0.48 -15.98
C PHE A 77 5.75 1.03 -17.32
N THR A 78 4.76 0.39 -17.92
CA THR A 78 4.16 0.84 -19.20
C THR A 78 3.50 2.21 -19.08
N PHE A 79 2.95 2.56 -17.91
CA PHE A 79 2.42 3.89 -17.65
C PHE A 79 3.53 4.96 -17.62
N GLU A 80 4.61 4.72 -16.87
CA GLU A 80 5.75 5.66 -16.81
C GLU A 80 6.48 5.79 -18.15
N GLU A 81 6.58 4.72 -18.92
CA GLU A 81 7.13 4.77 -20.29
C GLU A 81 6.28 5.69 -21.19
N ARG A 82 4.96 5.50 -21.21
CA ARG A 82 4.05 6.37 -21.98
C ARG A 82 4.10 7.83 -21.52
N LYS A 83 4.19 8.05 -20.21
CA LYS A 83 4.34 9.39 -19.64
C LYS A 83 5.63 10.06 -20.11
N ARG A 84 6.75 9.34 -20.12
CA ARG A 84 8.02 9.86 -20.66
C ARG A 84 7.89 10.18 -22.14
N SER A 85 7.30 9.29 -22.94
CA SER A 85 7.06 9.54 -24.37
C SER A 85 6.18 10.76 -24.62
N LEU A 86 5.16 10.98 -23.78
CA LEU A 86 4.30 12.16 -23.86
C LEU A 86 5.08 13.45 -23.57
N GLU A 87 5.92 13.46 -22.53
CA GLU A 87 6.75 14.64 -22.23
C GLU A 87 7.75 14.94 -23.34
N VAL A 88 8.36 13.92 -23.95
CA VAL A 88 9.23 14.09 -25.12
C VAL A 88 8.44 14.69 -26.30
N ALA A 89 7.29 14.11 -26.64
CA ALA A 89 6.46 14.61 -27.74
C ALA A 89 5.98 16.05 -27.50
N LYS A 90 5.68 16.41 -26.26
CA LYS A 90 5.31 17.78 -25.85
C LYS A 90 6.48 18.74 -26.03
N ALA A 91 7.71 18.34 -25.65
CA ALA A 91 8.90 19.14 -25.87
C ALA A 91 9.20 19.33 -27.36
N ASP A 92 9.09 18.27 -28.17
CA ASP A 92 9.28 18.32 -29.62
C ASP A 92 8.25 19.25 -30.29
N PHE A 93 6.99 19.17 -29.86
CA PHE A 93 5.93 20.05 -30.35
C PHE A 93 6.22 21.52 -30.01
N ALA A 94 6.62 21.82 -28.76
CA ALA A 94 6.98 23.17 -28.33
C ALA A 94 8.19 23.71 -29.12
N LEU A 95 9.19 22.88 -29.37
CA LEU A 95 10.34 23.22 -30.20
C LEU A 95 9.91 23.53 -31.64
N GLY A 96 9.04 22.69 -32.21
CA GLY A 96 8.48 22.92 -33.55
C GLY A 96 7.67 24.21 -33.67
N LEU A 97 6.91 24.58 -32.64
CA LEU A 97 6.24 25.89 -32.57
C LEU A 97 7.25 27.04 -32.60
N LYS A 98 8.32 26.94 -31.81
CA LYS A 98 9.36 27.98 -31.73
C LYS A 98 10.16 28.11 -33.03
N GLN A 99 10.47 27.00 -33.68
CA GLN A 99 11.11 27.02 -35.00
C GLN A 99 10.24 27.69 -36.05
N ARG A 100 8.93 27.41 -36.06
CA ARG A 100 7.99 28.05 -36.99
C ARG A 100 7.86 29.55 -36.72
N GLU A 101 7.72 29.95 -35.46
CA GLU A 101 7.69 31.35 -35.04
C GLU A 101 8.95 32.09 -35.50
N ALA A 102 10.13 31.51 -35.30
CA ALA A 102 11.39 32.07 -35.76
C ALA A 102 11.47 32.19 -37.29
N ALA A 103 10.98 31.20 -38.03
CA ALA A 103 10.93 31.24 -39.49
C ALA A 103 10.01 32.34 -40.01
N THR A 104 8.82 32.52 -39.40
CA THR A 104 7.89 33.60 -39.76
C THR A 104 8.50 34.97 -39.48
N LEU A 105 9.11 35.17 -38.30
CA LEU A 105 9.77 36.43 -37.97
C LEU A 105 10.93 36.76 -38.92
N LYS A 106 11.74 35.75 -39.26
CA LYS A 106 12.81 35.87 -40.24
C LYS A 106 12.27 36.32 -41.60
N TRP A 107 11.21 35.67 -42.09
CA TRP A 107 10.59 36.02 -43.37
C TRP A 107 10.02 37.45 -43.37
N SER A 108 9.36 37.86 -42.28
CA SER A 108 8.87 39.24 -42.15
C SER A 108 10.00 40.27 -42.13
N LEU A 109 11.13 39.95 -41.48
CA LEU A 109 12.30 40.83 -41.46
C LEU A 109 12.91 40.98 -42.86
N GLU A 110 13.18 39.86 -43.54
CA GLU A 110 13.71 39.86 -44.91
C GLU A 110 12.80 40.66 -45.86
N HIS A 111 11.49 40.45 -45.77
CA HIS A 111 10.53 41.20 -46.57
C HIS A 111 10.55 42.72 -46.28
N SER A 112 10.63 43.12 -45.01
CA SER A 112 10.71 44.53 -44.64
C SER A 112 12.02 45.20 -45.05
N GLU A 113 13.11 44.44 -45.14
CA GLU A 113 14.42 44.93 -45.61
C GLU A 113 14.38 45.19 -47.12
N ASP A 114 13.76 44.29 -47.90
CA ASP A 114 13.52 44.50 -49.33
C ASP A 114 12.66 45.75 -49.58
N GLU A 115 11.55 45.91 -48.85
CA GLU A 115 10.71 47.11 -48.94
C GLU A 115 11.49 48.38 -48.58
N LEU A 116 12.34 48.35 -47.56
CA LEU A 116 13.16 49.49 -47.16
C LEU A 116 14.16 49.89 -48.25
N VAL A 117 14.75 48.91 -48.94
CA VAL A 117 15.64 49.15 -50.09
C VAL A 117 14.87 49.82 -51.22
N ASP A 118 13.66 49.36 -51.54
CA ASP A 118 12.79 49.97 -52.56
C ASP A 118 12.40 51.41 -52.19
N PHE A 119 12.01 51.65 -50.94
CA PHE A 119 11.70 53.00 -50.44
C PHE A 119 12.90 53.94 -50.53
N LYS A 120 14.09 53.45 -50.19
CA LYS A 120 15.33 54.24 -50.27
C LYS A 120 15.65 54.60 -51.72
N ALA A 121 15.52 53.66 -52.65
CA ALA A 121 15.71 53.93 -54.08
C ALA A 121 14.70 54.97 -54.60
N TRP A 122 13.43 54.89 -54.18
CA TRP A 122 12.42 55.91 -54.48
C TRP A 122 12.79 57.29 -53.94
N PHE A 123 13.28 57.36 -52.70
CA PHE A 123 13.69 58.61 -52.07
C PHE A 123 14.91 59.24 -52.75
N ASP A 124 15.86 58.42 -53.19
CA ASP A 124 17.03 58.86 -53.95
C ASP A 124 16.62 59.43 -55.32
N ILE A 125 15.66 58.81 -56.01
CA ILE A 125 15.08 59.32 -57.27
C ILE A 125 14.39 60.68 -57.05
N LEU A 126 13.61 60.81 -55.98
CA LEU A 126 12.94 62.07 -55.63
C LEU A 126 13.94 63.18 -55.26
N SER A 127 15.01 62.83 -54.56
CA SER A 127 16.09 63.76 -54.19
C SER A 127 16.92 64.21 -55.39
N GLN A 128 17.19 63.33 -56.35
CA GLN A 128 17.85 63.70 -57.60
C GLN A 128 16.99 64.64 -58.45
N LYS A 129 15.68 64.39 -58.51
CA LYS A 129 14.71 65.29 -59.19
C LYS A 129 14.62 66.67 -58.55
N SER A 130 14.80 66.81 -57.24
CA SER A 130 14.78 68.12 -56.56
C SER A 130 16.11 68.88 -56.64
N SER A 131 17.23 68.19 -56.86
CA SER A 131 18.55 68.81 -57.05
C SER A 131 18.84 69.29 -58.49
N CYS A 132 18.03 68.90 -59.48
CA CYS A 132 18.09 69.43 -60.84
C CYS A 132 17.30 70.75 -60.95
N GLY A 133 17.65 71.71 -60.11
CA GLY A 133 17.07 73.05 -60.08
C GLY A 133 18.15 74.09 -59.90
N GLU A 134 19.00 74.27 -60.91
CA GLU A 134 19.81 75.48 -61.03
C GLU A 134 19.38 76.32 -62.24
N ASP A 135 19.28 77.61 -61.93
CA ASP A 135 19.36 78.77 -62.80
C ASP A 135 18.10 79.30 -63.49
N GLN A 136 17.36 80.10 -62.72
CA GLN A 136 17.21 81.51 -63.10
C GLN A 136 17.05 82.41 -61.87
N ARG A 137 18.19 82.94 -61.41
CA ARG A 137 18.30 84.06 -60.47
C ARG A 137 18.60 85.32 -61.27
N ALA A 138 17.67 86.28 -61.32
CA ALA A 138 18.02 87.67 -61.61
C ALA A 138 17.05 88.65 -60.92
N ALA A 139 17.65 89.57 -60.18
CA ALA A 139 17.15 90.87 -59.75
C ALA A 139 16.06 90.91 -58.65
N SER A 140 16.54 90.86 -57.40
CA SER A 140 15.97 91.60 -56.29
C SER A 140 16.41 93.07 -56.38
N LYS A 141 15.45 94.00 -56.31
CA LYS A 141 15.67 95.39 -55.84
C LYS A 141 14.36 96.01 -55.36
N ASP A 142 14.39 96.48 -54.11
CA ASP A 142 13.37 97.27 -53.43
C ASP A 142 12.90 98.48 -54.24
N THR A 143 11.63 98.86 -54.08
CA THR A 143 11.21 100.26 -53.84
C THR A 143 9.71 100.34 -53.49
N ASP A 144 9.45 100.86 -52.30
CA ASP A 144 8.17 101.43 -51.86
C ASP A 144 7.70 102.52 -52.82
N LEU A 145 6.48 102.44 -53.38
CA LEU A 145 5.69 103.62 -53.78
C LEU A 145 4.18 103.30 -53.87
N LYS A 146 3.41 104.05 -53.07
CA LYS A 146 1.96 104.30 -53.22
C LYS A 146 1.57 104.61 -54.67
N LYS A 147 0.53 103.94 -55.21
CA LYS A 147 -0.71 104.59 -55.70
C LYS A 147 -1.73 103.60 -56.29
N LYS A 148 -2.92 103.63 -55.69
CA LYS A 148 -4.22 103.92 -56.32
C LYS A 148 -4.59 103.14 -57.59
N GLY A 149 -5.54 102.24 -57.39
CA GLY A 149 -6.67 102.02 -58.30
C GLY A 149 -6.43 100.94 -59.33
N ARG A 150 -7.30 99.93 -59.32
CA ARG A 150 -8.30 99.65 -60.37
C ARG A 150 -8.88 98.28 -60.07
N GLY A 151 -10.20 98.22 -59.93
CA GLY A 151 -10.90 96.97 -59.67
C GLY A 151 -10.66 95.98 -60.79
N ASN A 152 -10.11 94.82 -60.44
CA ASN A 152 -10.26 93.62 -61.23
C ASN A 152 -11.38 92.80 -60.58
N LYS A 153 -12.58 92.96 -61.14
CA LYS A 153 -13.63 91.94 -61.08
C LYS A 153 -13.00 90.65 -61.62
N PHE A 154 -12.58 89.74 -60.74
CA PHE A 154 -12.65 88.33 -61.09
C PHE A 154 -14.15 88.03 -61.19
N SER A 155 -14.61 87.92 -62.43
CA SER A 155 -15.87 87.29 -62.77
C SER A 155 -15.79 85.84 -62.29
N GLN A 156 -16.04 85.65 -61.00
CA GLN A 156 -16.29 84.34 -60.45
C GLN A 156 -17.71 84.03 -60.85
N ASN A 157 -17.89 83.08 -61.77
CA ASN A 157 -19.19 82.56 -62.12
C ASN A 157 -19.84 82.05 -60.82
N THR A 158 -20.76 82.84 -60.26
CA THR A 158 -21.42 82.59 -58.98
C THR A 158 -22.21 81.28 -58.99
N ALA A 159 -22.50 80.75 -60.19
CA ALA A 159 -23.17 79.48 -60.41
C ALA A 159 -22.30 78.24 -60.09
N GLU A 160 -20.97 78.30 -60.20
CA GLU A 160 -20.10 77.13 -59.96
C GLU A 160 -19.65 77.00 -58.49
N LYS A 161 -19.55 78.13 -57.77
CA LYS A 161 -19.12 78.19 -56.36
C LYS A 161 -20.19 77.69 -55.38
N GLU A 162 -21.46 77.84 -55.72
CA GLU A 162 -22.59 77.29 -54.96
C GLU A 162 -22.73 75.78 -55.16
N ASN A 163 -22.44 75.28 -56.38
CA ASN A 163 -22.45 73.85 -56.68
C ASN A 163 -21.37 73.08 -55.89
N PHE A 164 -20.13 73.61 -55.83
CA PHE A 164 -19.04 73.01 -55.05
C PHE A 164 -19.33 72.95 -53.53
N SER A 165 -19.97 73.99 -53.00
CA SER A 165 -20.37 74.05 -51.58
C SER A 165 -21.43 72.99 -51.24
N GLY A 166 -22.40 72.78 -52.13
CA GLY A 166 -23.42 71.75 -51.97
C GLY A 166 -22.85 70.33 -52.03
N GLU A 167 -21.93 70.07 -52.96
CA GLU A 167 -21.31 68.76 -53.17
C GLU A 167 -20.39 68.36 -52.01
N ILE A 168 -19.53 69.28 -51.53
CA ILE A 168 -18.70 69.06 -50.33
C ILE A 168 -19.57 68.78 -49.08
N LYS A 169 -20.68 69.51 -48.93
CA LYS A 169 -21.60 69.32 -47.80
C LYS A 169 -22.33 67.97 -47.86
N ASN A 170 -22.61 67.47 -49.06
CA ASN A 170 -23.19 66.14 -49.27
C ASN A 170 -22.18 65.03 -48.99
N GLU A 171 -20.94 65.17 -49.46
CA GLU A 171 -19.82 64.27 -49.14
C GLU A 171 -19.55 64.20 -47.63
N PHE A 172 -19.55 65.33 -46.93
CA PHE A 172 -19.41 65.37 -45.47
C PHE A 172 -20.55 64.61 -44.76
N ARG A 173 -21.77 64.73 -45.29
CA ARG A 173 -22.93 63.99 -44.77
C ARG A 173 -22.82 62.49 -45.03
N ARG A 174 -22.28 62.08 -46.19
CA ARG A 174 -22.03 60.67 -46.53
C ARG A 174 -20.94 60.08 -45.65
N LEU A 175 -19.80 60.77 -45.53
CA LEU A 175 -18.69 60.36 -44.68
C LEU A 175 -19.12 60.22 -43.20
N LYS A 176 -19.94 61.15 -42.70
CA LYS A 176 -20.48 61.05 -41.35
C LYS A 176 -21.41 59.85 -41.17
N GLY A 177 -22.28 59.57 -42.14
CA GLY A 177 -23.14 58.38 -42.12
C GLY A 177 -22.33 57.07 -42.17
N GLU A 178 -21.27 57.02 -42.98
CA GLU A 178 -20.35 55.88 -43.02
C GLU A 178 -19.59 55.70 -41.70
N TYR A 179 -19.12 56.80 -41.09
CA TYR A 179 -18.49 56.77 -39.77
C TYR A 179 -19.43 56.25 -38.69
N ASP A 180 -20.66 56.76 -38.61
CA ASP A 180 -21.64 56.33 -37.61
C ASP A 180 -22.03 54.85 -37.80
N LYS A 181 -22.17 54.41 -39.07
CA LYS A 181 -22.39 52.99 -39.41
C LYS A 181 -21.22 52.11 -38.96
N LEU A 182 -19.99 52.51 -39.26
CA LEU A 182 -18.78 51.79 -38.87
C LEU A 182 -18.65 51.72 -37.34
N ALA A 183 -18.96 52.81 -36.65
CA ALA A 183 -18.95 52.86 -35.18
C ALA A 183 -19.95 51.86 -34.58
N LEU A 184 -21.17 51.77 -35.11
CA LEU A 184 -22.18 50.80 -34.67
C LEU A 184 -21.75 49.36 -34.91
N GLU A 185 -21.19 49.06 -36.07
CA GLU A 185 -20.66 47.74 -36.41
C GLU A 185 -19.55 47.34 -35.43
N LYS A 186 -18.58 48.23 -35.19
CA LYS A 186 -17.49 48.00 -34.24
C LYS A 186 -17.96 47.84 -32.80
N TYR A 187 -18.96 48.61 -32.36
CA TYR A 187 -19.57 48.44 -31.04
C TYR A 187 -20.25 47.08 -30.90
N SER A 188 -20.94 46.61 -31.94
CA SER A 188 -21.57 45.29 -31.94
C SER A 188 -20.52 44.17 -31.89
N GLU A 189 -19.44 44.28 -32.65
CA GLU A 189 -18.31 43.35 -32.64
C GLU A 189 -17.67 43.28 -31.23
N VAL A 190 -17.37 44.43 -30.63
CA VAL A 190 -16.84 44.50 -29.26
C VAL A 190 -17.78 43.83 -28.26
N THR A 191 -19.10 44.03 -28.40
CA THR A 191 -20.09 43.40 -27.52
C THR A 191 -20.09 41.87 -27.66
N THR A 192 -20.00 41.36 -28.90
CA THR A 192 -19.92 39.91 -29.14
C THR A 192 -18.64 39.30 -28.57
N LEU A 193 -17.49 39.95 -28.76
CA LEU A 193 -16.20 39.50 -28.21
C LEU A 193 -16.21 39.51 -26.67
N LEU A 194 -16.88 40.48 -26.04
CA LEU A 194 -17.01 40.54 -24.59
C LEU A 194 -17.84 39.37 -24.04
N ALA A 195 -18.90 38.98 -24.76
CA ALA A 195 -19.70 37.81 -24.42
C ALA A 195 -18.89 36.51 -24.59
N GLU A 196 -18.14 36.37 -25.67
CA GLU A 196 -17.27 35.23 -25.93
C GLU A 196 -16.16 35.11 -24.86
N LYS A 197 -15.49 36.22 -24.52
CA LYS A 197 -14.51 36.27 -23.42
C LYS A 197 -15.12 35.77 -22.12
N LYS A 198 -16.34 36.19 -21.78
CA LYS A 198 -17.03 35.76 -20.57
C LYS A 198 -17.35 34.26 -20.61
N PHE A 199 -17.76 33.73 -21.76
CA PHE A 199 -18.01 32.31 -21.96
C PHE A 199 -16.74 31.47 -21.81
N VAL A 200 -15.66 31.84 -22.49
CA VAL A 200 -14.35 31.14 -22.42
C VAL A 200 -13.80 31.19 -21.00
N TRP A 201 -13.88 32.34 -20.34
CA TRP A 201 -13.45 32.47 -18.95
C TRP A 201 -14.25 31.55 -18.02
N ASN A 202 -15.57 31.47 -18.20
CA ASN A 202 -16.41 30.56 -17.41
C ASN A 202 -16.04 29.08 -17.65
N GLN A 203 -15.79 28.69 -18.90
CA GLN A 203 -15.34 27.34 -19.25
C GLN A 203 -13.98 27.01 -18.61
N TYR A 204 -13.03 27.95 -18.68
CA TYR A 204 -11.72 27.81 -18.04
C TYR A 204 -11.87 27.63 -16.53
N ASN A 205 -12.69 28.45 -15.88
CA ASN A 205 -12.90 28.39 -14.45
C ASN A 205 -13.55 27.06 -14.01
N VAL A 206 -14.50 26.52 -14.77
CA VAL A 206 -15.09 25.20 -14.50
C VAL A 206 -14.03 24.10 -14.61
N MET A 207 -13.23 24.13 -15.67
CA MET A 207 -12.16 23.17 -15.91
C MET A 207 -11.07 23.24 -14.82
N GLU A 208 -10.67 24.44 -14.42
CA GLU A 208 -9.69 24.67 -13.36
C GLU A 208 -10.16 24.10 -12.02
N ASN A 209 -11.43 24.31 -11.67
CA ASN A 209 -12.03 23.74 -10.46
C ASN A 209 -12.08 22.20 -10.50
N ASP A 210 -12.49 21.59 -11.63
CA ASP A 210 -12.52 20.13 -11.79
C ASP A 210 -11.12 19.51 -11.64
N TYR A 211 -10.09 20.14 -12.21
CA TYR A 211 -8.71 19.69 -12.02
C TYR A 211 -8.22 19.87 -10.58
N ALA A 212 -8.56 20.98 -9.93
CA ALA A 212 -8.22 21.21 -8.53
C ALA A 212 -8.86 20.16 -7.60
N ASP A 213 -10.11 19.79 -7.84
CA ASP A 213 -10.83 18.78 -7.06
C ASP A 213 -10.26 17.36 -7.29
N LYS A 214 -9.93 17.03 -8.54
CA LYS A 214 -9.22 15.78 -8.86
C LYS A 214 -7.87 15.71 -8.18
N LEU A 215 -7.11 16.81 -8.16
CA LEU A 215 -5.82 16.88 -7.50
C LEU A 215 -5.95 16.65 -5.99
N LYS A 216 -6.86 17.35 -5.32
CA LYS A 216 -7.14 17.15 -3.88
C LYS A 216 -7.56 15.72 -3.56
N THR A 217 -8.38 15.11 -4.41
CA THR A 217 -8.81 13.71 -4.23
C THR A 217 -7.61 12.76 -4.31
N LYS A 218 -6.72 12.96 -5.28
CA LYS A 218 -5.51 12.15 -5.43
C LYS A 218 -4.54 12.35 -4.26
N GLU A 219 -4.40 13.58 -3.78
CA GLU A 219 -3.59 13.90 -2.62
C GLU A 219 -4.08 13.17 -1.35
N ALA A 220 -5.39 13.18 -1.11
CA ALA A 220 -5.98 12.44 0.01
C ALA A 220 -5.83 10.91 -0.12
N GLU A 221 -5.92 10.36 -1.34
CA GLU A 221 -5.65 8.93 -1.60
C GLU A 221 -4.20 8.55 -1.28
N ILE A 222 -3.24 9.41 -1.66
CA ILE A 222 -1.81 9.22 -1.38
C ILE A 222 -1.54 9.30 0.12
N GLU A 223 -2.09 10.28 0.81
CA GLU A 223 -1.94 10.44 2.27
C GLU A 223 -2.45 9.20 3.02
N LYS A 224 -3.63 8.71 2.63
CA LYS A 224 -4.19 7.46 3.20
C LYS A 224 -3.32 6.24 2.91
N ALA A 225 -2.71 6.15 1.73
CA ALA A 225 -1.80 5.06 1.40
C ALA A 225 -0.50 5.13 2.23
N ASN A 226 0.04 6.34 2.42
CA ASN A 226 1.23 6.57 3.23
C ASN A 226 1.00 6.18 4.70
N GLU A 227 -0.16 6.52 5.28
CA GLU A 227 -0.50 6.08 6.64
C GLU A 227 -0.58 4.55 6.76
N LYS A 228 -1.12 3.85 5.75
CA LYS A 228 -1.11 2.38 5.73
C LYS A 228 0.30 1.81 5.64
N ILE A 229 1.17 2.40 4.82
CA ILE A 229 2.58 2.00 4.71
C ILE A 229 3.27 2.17 6.06
N LYS A 230 3.06 3.31 6.73
CA LYS A 230 3.62 3.59 8.05
C LYS A 230 3.21 2.54 9.09
N VAL A 231 1.92 2.20 9.15
CA VAL A 231 1.42 1.13 10.04
C VAL A 231 2.07 -0.21 9.72
N LEU A 232 2.19 -0.56 8.43
CA LEU A 232 2.83 -1.81 8.01
C LEU A 232 4.31 -1.85 8.43
N VAL A 233 5.06 -0.77 8.21
CA VAL A 233 6.46 -0.65 8.60
C VAL A 233 6.63 -0.82 10.11
N SER A 234 5.83 -0.13 10.93
CA SER A 234 5.90 -0.29 12.39
C SER A 234 5.57 -1.73 12.84
N SER A 235 4.60 -2.38 12.19
CA SER A 235 4.30 -3.79 12.49
C SER A 235 5.44 -4.74 12.12
N MET A 236 6.14 -4.45 11.01
CA MET A 236 7.27 -5.24 10.55
C MET A 236 8.49 -5.06 11.47
N GLU A 237 8.79 -3.84 11.89
CA GLU A 237 9.84 -3.55 12.88
C GLU A 237 9.57 -4.26 14.22
N GLN A 238 8.31 -4.26 14.68
CA GLN A 238 7.90 -4.97 15.88
C GLN A 238 8.11 -6.48 15.74
N LEU A 239 7.64 -7.09 14.65
CA LEU A 239 7.83 -8.53 14.40
C LEU A 239 9.31 -8.90 14.33
N GLN A 240 10.12 -8.05 13.70
CA GLN A 240 11.56 -8.27 13.61
C GLN A 240 12.22 -8.25 15.00
N SER A 241 11.83 -7.29 15.86
CA SER A 241 12.34 -7.23 17.24
C SER A 241 11.94 -8.45 18.07
N GLU A 242 10.69 -8.92 17.94
CA GLU A 242 10.22 -10.12 18.64
C GLU A 242 10.95 -11.38 18.16
N ASN A 243 11.29 -11.44 16.87
CA ASN A 243 12.03 -12.57 16.31
C ASN A 243 13.46 -12.62 16.85
N TYR A 244 14.16 -11.48 16.93
CA TYR A 244 15.48 -11.41 17.56
C TYR A 244 15.43 -11.82 19.04
N GLU A 245 14.38 -11.45 19.78
CA GLU A 245 14.21 -11.88 21.16
C GLU A 245 14.03 -13.40 21.28
N LYS A 246 13.24 -14.01 20.38
CA LYS A 246 13.05 -15.46 20.33
C LYS A 246 14.33 -16.20 19.97
N ASP A 247 15.08 -15.73 18.98
CA ASP A 247 16.36 -16.32 18.57
C ASP A 247 17.40 -16.29 19.70
N SER A 248 17.43 -15.18 20.47
CA SER A 248 18.26 -15.06 21.67
C SER A 248 17.89 -16.12 22.72
N LYS A 249 16.59 -16.29 23.01
CA LYS A 249 16.11 -17.32 23.95
C LYS A 249 16.37 -18.74 23.46
N ILE A 250 16.23 -18.99 22.16
CA ILE A 250 16.54 -20.29 21.55
C ILE A 250 18.03 -20.61 21.78
N SER A 251 18.92 -19.66 21.48
CA SER A 251 20.36 -19.81 21.71
C SER A 251 20.69 -20.09 23.17
N GLU A 252 20.02 -19.41 24.11
CA GLU A 252 20.18 -19.66 25.55
C GLU A 252 19.74 -21.08 25.96
N LEU A 253 18.59 -21.54 25.44
CA LEU A 253 18.06 -22.88 25.70
C LEU A 253 18.95 -23.97 25.10
N GLU A 254 19.45 -23.77 23.88
CA GLU A 254 20.40 -24.67 23.22
C GLU A 254 21.67 -24.82 24.05
N SER A 255 22.23 -23.71 24.55
CA SER A 255 23.40 -23.74 25.45
C SER A 255 23.13 -24.56 26.71
N LYS A 256 21.98 -24.35 27.37
CA LYS A 256 21.60 -25.11 28.57
C LYS A 256 21.40 -26.59 28.27
N MET A 257 20.88 -26.92 27.10
CA MET A 257 20.70 -28.31 26.67
C MET A 257 22.05 -29.02 26.51
N VAL A 258 23.02 -28.37 25.87
CA VAL A 258 24.38 -28.91 25.72
C VAL A 258 25.06 -29.11 27.08
N GLU A 259 24.90 -28.16 28.01
CA GLU A 259 25.42 -28.29 29.37
C GLU A 259 24.82 -29.48 30.13
N MET A 260 23.48 -29.62 30.10
CA MET A 260 22.80 -30.77 30.72
C MET A 260 23.17 -32.10 30.08
N GLU A 261 23.41 -32.14 28.76
CA GLU A 261 23.86 -33.35 28.06
C GLU A 261 25.27 -33.76 28.50
N ALA A 262 26.18 -32.79 28.66
CA ALA A 262 27.52 -33.02 29.19
C ALA A 262 27.48 -33.52 30.65
N GLU A 263 26.63 -32.92 31.49
CA GLU A 263 26.41 -33.35 32.87
C GLU A 263 25.84 -34.78 32.95
N THR A 264 24.88 -35.11 32.09
CA THR A 264 24.32 -36.47 32.00
C THR A 264 25.38 -37.49 31.59
N LYS A 265 26.23 -37.17 30.61
CA LYS A 265 27.37 -38.03 30.21
C LYS A 265 28.35 -38.24 31.36
N ARG A 266 28.65 -37.18 32.13
CA ARG A 266 29.50 -37.27 33.33
C ARG A 266 28.88 -38.20 34.39
N LEU A 267 27.62 -37.97 34.77
CA LEU A 267 26.92 -38.79 35.76
C LEU A 267 26.83 -40.26 35.35
N ASN A 268 26.58 -40.55 34.07
CA ASN A 268 26.57 -41.93 33.57
C ASN A 268 27.93 -42.62 33.72
N LYS A 269 29.04 -41.88 33.52
CA LYS A 269 30.40 -42.39 33.76
C LYS A 269 30.62 -42.70 35.24
N ASP A 270 30.20 -41.80 36.13
CA ASP A 270 30.32 -41.98 37.58
C ASP A 270 29.49 -43.18 38.07
N ILE A 271 28.24 -43.34 37.58
CA ILE A 271 27.39 -44.50 37.87
C ILE A 271 28.04 -45.79 37.40
N SER A 272 28.64 -45.81 36.20
CA SER A 272 29.34 -46.98 35.68
C SER A 272 30.56 -47.34 36.54
N GLY A 273 31.31 -46.33 37.00
CA GLY A 273 32.43 -46.50 37.92
C GLY A 273 32.02 -47.08 39.27
N LEU A 274 31.01 -46.49 39.92
CA LEU A 274 30.46 -46.97 41.19
C LEU A 274 29.87 -48.38 41.06
N SER A 275 29.23 -48.69 39.94
CA SER A 275 28.69 -50.02 39.67
C SER A 275 29.80 -51.08 39.59
N ALA A 276 30.93 -50.76 38.96
CA ALA A 276 32.10 -51.63 38.93
C ALA A 276 32.73 -51.80 40.31
N GLU A 277 32.81 -50.72 41.10
CA GLU A 277 33.30 -50.76 42.48
C GLU A 277 32.42 -51.64 43.38
N LEU A 278 31.10 -51.48 43.32
CA LEU A 278 30.14 -52.34 44.03
C LEU A 278 30.29 -53.82 43.65
N GLU A 279 30.48 -54.11 42.36
CA GLU A 279 30.68 -55.49 41.91
C GLU A 279 32.01 -56.06 42.40
N SER A 280 33.06 -55.23 42.51
CA SER A 280 34.33 -55.63 43.13
C SER A 280 34.20 -55.91 44.64
N LEU A 281 33.44 -55.07 45.36
CA LEU A 281 33.11 -55.26 46.77
C LEU A 281 32.27 -56.52 46.99
N ARG A 282 31.32 -56.84 46.10
CA ARG A 282 30.59 -58.12 46.12
C ARG A 282 31.54 -59.30 45.96
N LYS A 283 32.51 -59.20 45.04
CA LYS A 283 33.53 -60.25 44.84
C LYS A 283 34.45 -60.41 46.05
N PHE A 284 34.82 -59.32 46.74
CA PHE A 284 35.59 -59.36 48.00
C PHE A 284 34.74 -59.80 49.21
N GLY A 285 33.43 -59.49 49.22
CA GLY A 285 32.48 -59.77 50.29
C GLY A 285 31.94 -61.21 50.33
N ASN A 286 32.16 -61.99 49.27
CA ASN A 286 31.78 -63.41 49.23
C ASN A 286 32.59 -64.31 50.20
N ASN A 287 33.50 -63.75 50.99
CA ASN A 287 34.19 -64.46 52.08
C ASN A 287 33.71 -64.10 53.50
N ARG A 288 32.72 -63.20 53.69
CA ARG A 288 32.10 -63.01 55.02
C ARG A 288 30.60 -62.72 54.94
N VAL A 289 29.81 -63.73 55.30
CA VAL A 289 28.43 -63.57 55.77
C VAL A 289 28.45 -62.57 56.93
N THR A 290 27.92 -61.37 56.71
CA THR A 290 27.50 -60.51 57.82
C THR A 290 26.14 -59.94 57.47
N SER A 291 25.11 -60.58 58.00
CA SER A 291 23.75 -60.06 58.13
C SER A 291 23.79 -58.61 58.67
N PRO A 292 22.91 -57.69 58.22
CA PRO A 292 22.71 -56.44 58.93
C PRO A 292 22.10 -56.76 60.28
N ALA A 293 22.86 -56.55 61.35
CA ALA A 293 22.36 -56.67 62.71
C ALA A 293 21.32 -55.56 62.98
N LEU A 294 20.05 -55.96 63.07
CA LEU A 294 18.98 -55.20 63.71
C LEU A 294 19.31 -55.10 65.20
N ASN A 295 19.98 -54.02 65.62
CA ASN A 295 20.28 -53.79 67.03
C ASN A 295 19.07 -53.16 67.74
N HIS A 296 18.61 -53.88 68.76
CA HIS A 296 17.58 -53.53 69.72
C HIS A 296 17.86 -52.21 70.46
N CYS A 297 16.83 -51.39 70.66
CA CYS A 297 16.83 -50.27 71.59
C CYS A 297 16.64 -50.78 73.03
N THR A 298 17.50 -50.34 73.95
CA THR A 298 17.24 -50.38 75.40
C THR A 298 17.25 -48.98 75.97
N GLU A 299 16.18 -48.70 76.71
CA GLU A 299 15.81 -47.49 77.42
C GLU A 299 16.50 -47.43 78.80
N GLY A 300 16.90 -46.24 79.28
CA GLY A 300 17.37 -46.08 80.66
C GLY A 300 18.36 -44.95 80.96
N THR A 301 17.84 -43.72 81.01
CA THR A 301 18.10 -42.64 81.99
C THR A 301 19.45 -42.58 82.75
N LYS A 302 20.23 -41.49 82.54
CA LYS A 302 20.59 -40.43 83.53
C LYS A 302 21.80 -39.59 83.05
N ALA A 303 21.61 -38.26 83.00
CA ALA A 303 22.66 -37.23 82.95
C ALA A 303 23.15 -36.89 84.39
N PRO A 304 24.17 -36.02 84.65
CA PRO A 304 24.98 -35.14 83.77
C PRO A 304 26.51 -35.44 83.90
N GLU A 305 27.47 -34.86 83.18
CA GLU A 305 27.83 -33.44 83.13
C GLU A 305 29.02 -33.18 82.16
N SER A 306 29.04 -31.95 81.65
CA SER A 306 30.18 -31.22 81.09
C SER A 306 30.56 -31.38 79.59
N ARG A 307 30.26 -30.28 78.89
CA ARG A 307 31.18 -29.43 78.13
C ARG A 307 31.34 -29.64 76.61
N VAL A 308 30.80 -28.60 75.96
CA VAL A 308 31.26 -27.85 74.77
C VAL A 308 30.73 -28.25 73.39
N VAL A 309 30.24 -27.19 72.75
CA VAL A 309 30.16 -26.85 71.33
C VAL A 309 28.81 -27.08 70.65
N LYS A 310 28.34 -25.95 70.13
CA LYS A 310 27.03 -25.66 69.54
C LYS A 310 26.72 -26.57 68.34
N SER A 311 25.57 -27.23 68.44
CA SER A 311 24.72 -27.70 67.33
C SER A 311 24.32 -26.51 66.43
N ASN A 312 23.96 -26.60 65.15
CA ASN A 312 22.92 -27.38 64.46
C ASN A 312 22.86 -26.71 63.06
N ARG A 313 22.35 -27.22 61.94
CA ARG A 313 21.69 -28.46 61.52
C ARG A 313 21.48 -28.28 60.01
N SER A 314 21.74 -29.32 59.21
CA SER A 314 21.31 -29.42 57.80
C SER A 314 19.77 -29.27 57.70
N ARG A 315 19.10 -28.94 56.59
CA ARG A 315 19.20 -29.55 55.26
C ARG A 315 18.13 -28.91 54.34
N LYS A 316 18.34 -29.03 53.03
CA LYS A 316 17.36 -29.06 51.91
C LYS A 316 16.83 -27.72 51.36
N SER A 317 17.21 -27.44 50.12
CA SER A 317 16.57 -26.51 49.19
C SER A 317 16.09 -27.28 47.95
N THR A 318 14.83 -27.09 47.57
CA THR A 318 14.27 -27.45 46.27
C THR A 318 13.63 -26.21 45.65
N LEU A 319 14.04 -25.91 44.41
CA LEU A 319 13.27 -25.40 43.27
C LEU A 319 12.33 -24.20 43.47
N LYS A 320 12.65 -23.04 42.85
CA LYS A 320 12.05 -22.51 41.60
C LYS A 320 12.32 -21.00 41.40
N LYS A 321 12.76 -20.68 40.17
CA LYS A 321 12.44 -19.51 39.28
C LYS A 321 12.55 -18.08 39.84
N GLU A 322 13.51 -17.30 39.32
CA GLU A 322 13.36 -16.27 38.23
C GLU A 322 12.69 -15.00 38.79
N ILE A 323 13.22 -13.77 38.78
CA ILE A 323 13.99 -12.96 37.82
C ILE A 323 14.53 -11.74 38.62
N CYS A 324 15.69 -11.18 38.26
CA CYS A 324 15.88 -9.73 38.34
C CYS A 324 16.95 -9.25 37.35
N THR A 325 16.53 -8.37 36.45
CA THR A 325 17.33 -7.54 35.57
C THR A 325 18.18 -6.54 36.37
N PRO A 326 19.35 -6.14 35.84
CA PRO A 326 20.11 -5.01 36.37
C PRO A 326 19.62 -3.72 35.71
N ASP A 327 19.36 -2.68 36.50
CA ASP A 327 19.49 -1.31 36.03
C ASP A 327 19.91 -0.40 37.20
N ALA A 328 20.86 0.47 36.89
CA ALA A 328 21.21 1.67 37.63
C ALA A 328 21.45 2.79 36.59
N PRO A 329 21.40 4.10 36.93
CA PRO A 329 21.12 4.69 38.23
C PRO A 329 20.07 5.83 38.22
N VAL A 330 19.82 6.23 39.46
CA VAL A 330 19.04 7.33 40.03
C VAL A 330 19.32 8.72 39.46
N SER A 331 18.24 9.48 39.15
CA SER A 331 18.08 10.89 39.55
C SER A 331 16.59 11.23 39.70
N ALA A 332 16.18 11.68 40.89
CA ALA A 332 14.85 12.21 41.21
C ALA A 332 14.77 13.73 40.94
N PRO A 333 13.73 14.51 41.32
CA PRO A 333 12.34 14.20 41.74
C PRO A 333 11.24 15.14 41.14
N ALA A 334 9.96 14.86 41.42
CA ALA A 334 9.00 15.77 42.13
C ALA A 334 7.55 15.85 41.59
N LYS A 335 6.58 15.73 42.54
CA LYS A 335 5.19 16.25 42.61
C LYS A 335 4.14 15.59 41.69
N SER A 336 2.85 15.42 42.03
CA SER A 336 2.01 15.50 43.24
C SER A 336 0.57 15.13 42.81
N SER A 337 -0.26 14.64 43.76
CA SER A 337 -1.75 14.52 43.72
C SER A 337 -2.36 13.55 42.69
N GLU A 338 -3.43 12.78 42.93
CA GLU A 338 -4.60 13.02 43.77
C GLU A 338 -5.42 11.73 44.03
N LYS A 339 -5.90 11.63 45.27
CA LYS A 339 -7.04 10.90 45.89
C LYS A 339 -7.92 9.86 45.15
N ARG A 340 -8.16 8.80 45.96
CA ARG A 340 -9.46 8.16 46.36
C ARG A 340 -10.16 7.16 45.42
N THR A 341 -9.92 5.89 45.77
CA THR A 341 -10.89 4.92 46.33
C THR A 341 -12.37 4.99 45.88
N LYS A 342 -12.86 3.90 45.29
CA LYS A 342 -14.13 3.27 45.68
C LYS A 342 -14.14 1.78 45.28
N SER A 343 -14.17 0.95 46.32
CA SER A 343 -14.34 -0.51 46.30
C SER A 343 -15.81 -0.89 46.27
N MET A 344 -16.22 -1.92 45.52
CA MET A 344 -17.29 -2.84 45.95
C MET A 344 -17.04 -4.30 45.49
N LYS A 345 -17.34 -5.17 46.46
CA LYS A 345 -17.17 -6.62 46.64
C LYS A 345 -17.36 -7.60 45.47
N ARG A 346 -16.59 -8.68 45.63
CA ARG A 346 -16.47 -9.96 44.91
C ARG A 346 -17.75 -10.80 44.88
N LYS A 347 -17.91 -11.58 43.80
CA LYS A 347 -18.16 -13.03 43.88
C LYS A 347 -17.25 -13.74 42.88
N GLU A 348 -16.71 -14.85 43.34
CA GLU A 348 -15.62 -15.64 42.81
C GLU A 348 -16.19 -16.95 42.25
N GLU A 349 -15.90 -17.27 40.98
CA GLU A 349 -15.85 -18.64 40.47
C GLU A 349 -15.12 -18.67 39.10
N ALA A 350 -13.95 -19.31 39.10
CA ALA A 350 -13.12 -19.93 38.03
C ALA A 350 -12.90 -19.27 36.63
N PRO A 351 -11.67 -19.31 36.09
CA PRO A 351 -11.32 -18.72 34.80
C PRO A 351 -11.64 -19.68 33.64
N VAL A 352 -12.70 -19.40 32.89
CA VAL A 352 -12.91 -19.97 31.54
C VAL A 352 -12.33 -18.98 30.54
N ILE A 353 -11.33 -19.43 29.78
CA ILE A 353 -10.72 -18.72 28.65
C ILE A 353 -11.80 -18.51 27.57
N PRO A 354 -12.14 -17.26 27.18
CA PRO A 354 -13.00 -17.05 26.02
C PRO A 354 -12.17 -17.29 24.76
N ILE A 355 -12.51 -18.37 24.06
CA ILE A 355 -12.05 -18.68 22.72
C ILE A 355 -12.56 -17.58 21.78
N SER A 356 -11.65 -17.09 20.94
CA SER A 356 -11.82 -16.19 19.79
C SER A 356 -13.24 -16.17 19.20
N GLU A 357 -14.00 -15.11 19.46
CA GLU A 357 -15.15 -14.72 18.63
C GLU A 357 -14.62 -13.98 17.39
N THR A 358 -14.82 -14.58 16.22
CA THR A 358 -14.72 -13.91 14.92
C THR A 358 -15.52 -12.61 14.92
N PRO A 359 -15.00 -11.49 14.38
CA PRO A 359 -15.74 -10.23 14.33
C PRO A 359 -16.96 -10.37 13.41
N LYS A 360 -18.16 -10.25 13.99
CA LYS A 360 -19.43 -10.20 13.26
C LYS A 360 -19.47 -8.91 12.43
N LEU A 361 -19.41 -9.05 11.10
CA LEU A 361 -19.44 -7.94 10.14
C LEU A 361 -20.78 -7.18 10.07
N PHE A 362 -21.82 -7.65 10.78
CA PHE A 362 -23.10 -6.95 10.88
C PHE A 362 -23.65 -7.07 12.30
N THR A 363 -24.04 -5.94 12.89
CA THR A 363 -24.87 -5.94 14.09
C THR A 363 -26.26 -6.45 13.72
N SER A 364 -26.91 -7.15 14.65
CA SER A 364 -28.24 -7.77 14.50
C SER A 364 -29.37 -6.80 14.09
N SER A 365 -29.09 -5.50 13.94
CA SER A 365 -30.03 -4.45 13.56
C SER A 365 -29.92 -4.00 12.08
N PHE A 366 -29.06 -4.63 11.27
CA PHE A 366 -28.94 -4.27 9.86
C PHE A 366 -30.15 -4.74 9.02
N LYS A 367 -30.99 -3.81 8.56
CA LYS A 367 -32.11 -4.10 7.63
C LYS A 367 -31.68 -3.82 6.18
N ILE A 368 -31.73 -4.88 5.36
CA ILE A 368 -31.45 -4.80 3.92
C ILE A 368 -32.62 -4.10 3.21
N PRO A 369 -32.38 -3.04 2.39
CA PRO A 369 -33.42 -2.41 1.59
C PRO A 369 -33.96 -3.39 0.53
N LYS A 370 -35.27 -3.63 0.52
CA LYS A 370 -35.93 -4.46 -0.50
C LYS A 370 -36.04 -3.68 -1.81
N LEU A 371 -35.37 -4.15 -2.85
CA LEU A 371 -35.60 -3.70 -4.23
C LEU A 371 -36.99 -4.17 -4.68
N LYS A 372 -37.80 -3.25 -5.19
CA LYS A 372 -39.07 -3.58 -5.84
C LYS A 372 -38.79 -4.17 -7.21
N ALA A 373 -39.28 -5.37 -7.47
CA ALA A 373 -39.28 -5.94 -8.81
C ALA A 373 -40.17 -5.08 -9.72
N SER A 374 -39.59 -4.56 -10.80
CA SER A 374 -40.35 -3.95 -11.89
C SER A 374 -41.14 -5.04 -12.60
N VAL A 375 -42.47 -4.90 -12.56
CA VAL A 375 -43.39 -5.66 -13.40
C VAL A 375 -43.17 -5.22 -14.85
N THR A 376 -42.50 -6.04 -15.64
CA THR A 376 -42.55 -5.95 -17.10
C THR A 376 -43.83 -6.66 -17.56
N GLY A 377 -44.91 -5.89 -17.64
CA GLY A 377 -46.14 -6.27 -18.33
C GLY A 377 -46.03 -5.83 -19.79
N SER A 378 -45.73 -6.79 -20.65
CA SER A 378 -45.83 -6.71 -22.11
C SER A 378 -47.26 -6.42 -22.55
N ASN A 379 -47.46 -5.34 -23.29
CA ASN A 379 -48.48 -5.22 -24.33
C ASN A 379 -48.16 -4.00 -25.18
N ASP A 380 -47.70 -4.20 -26.41
CA ASP A 380 -48.38 -3.60 -27.55
C ASP A 380 -48.01 -4.29 -28.86
N ARG A 381 -49.06 -4.74 -29.55
CA ARG A 381 -49.03 -5.27 -30.91
C ARG A 381 -49.34 -4.13 -31.88
N ARG A 382 -48.50 -4.02 -32.91
CA ARG A 382 -48.83 -3.71 -34.32
C ARG A 382 -49.55 -2.39 -34.62
N HIS A 383 -48.90 -1.49 -35.37
CA HIS A 383 -49.21 -1.25 -36.79
C HIS A 383 -48.31 -0.16 -37.42
N LEU A 384 -48.16 -0.26 -38.75
CA LEU A 384 -47.58 0.70 -39.72
C LEU A 384 -46.04 0.69 -39.82
N SER A 385 -45.43 0.67 -40.99
CA SER A 385 -45.89 0.57 -42.39
C SER A 385 -44.63 0.45 -43.25
N ASP A 386 -44.71 -0.33 -44.32
CA ASP A 386 -43.79 -0.26 -45.46
C ASP A 386 -43.63 1.19 -45.94
N ASN A 387 -42.41 1.60 -46.27
CA ASN A 387 -42.07 2.34 -47.50
C ASN A 387 -40.59 2.76 -47.54
N PHE A 388 -39.95 2.37 -48.65
CA PHE A 388 -38.64 2.75 -49.23
C PHE A 388 -37.35 2.30 -48.53
#